data_AF-A0A6G2QGT4-F1
#
_entry.id   AF-A0A6G2QGT4-F1
#
_cell.length_a   1.000
_cell.length_b   1.000
_cell.length_c   1.000
_cell.angle_alpha   90.00
_cell.angle_beta   90.00
_cell.angle_gamma   90.00
#
_symmetry.space_group_name_H-M   'P 1'
#
loop_
_entity.id
_entity.type
_entity.pdbx_description
1 polymer ?
#
loop_
_entity_poly.entity_id
_entity_poly.type
_entity_poly.pdbx_seq_one_letter_code
_entity_poly.pdbx_strand_id
1 'polypeptide(L)'
;RVGDFNGDKKDDIVAFTQGAESDVFVALSNGTGFGPGARWNEFFSPSGEFPYVGDYDGDGKDDIVTFTHDAEADVYVATSNGTDGFINGRKWHDFFGTPGETTL
;
A
#
# COMPACT_ATOMS: atom_id res chain seq x y z
N ARG A 1 -6.15 -3.10 5.15
CA ARG A 1 -5.15 -4.19 5.06
C ARG A 1 -4.28 -4.14 6.31
N VAL A 2 -3.37 -5.09 6.50
CA VAL A 2 -2.45 -5.17 7.65
C VAL A 2 -1.02 -5.36 7.16
N GLY A 3 -0.05 -4.89 7.93
CA GLY A 3 1.40 -5.07 7.71
C GLY A 3 2.24 -4.30 8.73
N ASP A 4 3.51 -4.66 8.91
CA ASP A 4 4.45 -3.96 9.79
C ASP A 4 5.11 -2.79 9.05
N PHE A 5 4.47 -1.62 9.03
CA PHE A 5 4.93 -0.49 8.21
C PHE A 5 6.08 0.27 8.86
N ASN A 6 6.26 0.16 10.18
CA ASN A 6 7.30 0.87 10.92
C ASN A 6 8.49 -0.01 11.35
N GLY A 7 8.44 -1.32 11.09
CA GLY A 7 9.53 -2.27 11.34
C GLY A 7 9.66 -2.65 12.81
N ASP A 8 8.61 -2.45 13.61
CA ASP A 8 8.61 -2.71 15.05
C ASP A 8 8.17 -4.14 15.42
N LYS A 9 7.90 -4.97 14.39
CA LYS A 9 7.45 -6.37 14.45
C LYS A 9 6.02 -6.53 14.94
N LYS A 10 5.17 -5.52 14.74
CA LYS A 10 3.74 -5.60 14.97
C LYS A 10 3.01 -5.17 13.71
N ASP A 11 1.98 -5.93 13.34
CA ASP A 11 1.11 -5.54 12.25
C ASP A 11 0.32 -4.29 12.65
N ASP A 12 0.45 -3.27 11.81
CA ASP A 12 -0.33 -2.04 11.77
C ASP A 12 -1.56 -2.24 10.86
N ILE A 13 -2.44 -1.22 10.80
CA ILE A 13 -3.56 -1.19 9.85
C ILE A 13 -3.41 -0.06 8.84
N VAL A 14 -3.82 -0.34 7.60
CA VAL A 14 -3.85 0.63 6.51
C VAL A 14 -5.21 0.65 5.83
N ALA A 15 -5.71 1.85 5.53
CA ALA A 15 -6.91 2.11 4.75
C ALA A 15 -6.54 2.85 3.46
N PHE A 16 -7.08 2.36 2.34
CA PHE A 16 -6.98 3.01 1.04
C PHE A 16 -8.33 3.65 0.75
N THR A 17 -8.35 4.96 0.61
CA THR A 17 -9.52 5.64 0.03
C THR A 17 -9.43 5.54 -1.48
N GLN A 18 -10.58 5.59 -2.17
CA GLN A 18 -10.64 5.56 -3.63
C GLN A 18 -11.37 6.81 -4.13
N GLY A 19 -11.17 7.17 -5.39
CA GLY A 19 -11.81 8.31 -6.05
C GLY A 19 -10.88 9.51 -6.20
N ALA A 20 -11.39 10.72 -5.98
CA ALA A 20 -10.62 11.94 -6.28
C ALA A 20 -9.39 12.13 -5.37
N GLU A 21 -9.52 11.76 -4.10
CA GLU A 21 -8.42 11.91 -3.12
C GLU A 21 -7.46 10.73 -3.22
N SER A 22 -7.95 9.50 -3.08
CA SER A 22 -7.12 8.29 -3.15
C SER A 22 -5.96 8.27 -2.13
N ASP A 23 -6.19 8.90 -0.99
CA ASP A 23 -5.28 8.91 0.15
C ASP A 23 -5.12 7.51 0.76
N VAL A 24 -3.95 7.28 1.35
CA VAL A 24 -3.63 6.10 2.17
C VAL A 24 -3.39 6.54 3.61
N PHE A 25 -4.14 5.97 4.54
CA PHE A 25 -4.03 6.24 5.97
C PHE A 25 -3.50 5.01 6.71
N VAL A 26 -2.54 5.21 7.61
CA VAL A 26 -1.97 4.18 8.48
C VAL A 26 -2.24 4.52 9.93
N ALA A 27 -2.64 3.53 10.72
CA ALA A 27 -2.68 3.63 12.17
C ALA A 27 -1.74 2.58 12.78
N LEU A 28 -0.71 3.06 13.48
CA LEU A 28 0.33 2.22 14.05
C LEU A 28 -0.18 1.44 15.27
N SER A 29 0.19 0.17 15.35
CA SER A 29 -0.10 -0.71 16.48
C SER A 29 0.87 -0.43 17.62
N ASN A 30 0.36 -0.47 18.86
CA ASN A 30 1.19 -0.47 20.06
C ASN A 30 1.18 -1.83 20.79
N GLY A 31 0.60 -2.86 20.17
CA GLY A 31 0.43 -4.19 20.76
C GLY A 31 -0.78 -4.34 21.71
N THR A 32 -1.47 -3.24 22.03
CA THR A 32 -2.72 -3.26 22.81
C THR A 32 -3.87 -2.51 22.15
N GLY A 33 -3.59 -1.81 21.06
CA GLY A 33 -4.52 -1.03 20.26
C GLY A 33 -3.78 -0.27 19.16
N PHE A 34 -4.51 0.58 18.45
CA PHE A 34 -3.96 1.42 17.39
C PHE A 34 -3.92 2.89 17.81
N GLY A 35 -2.89 3.60 17.36
CA GLY A 35 -2.81 5.05 17.44
C GLY A 35 -3.82 5.75 16.50
N PRO A 36 -3.81 7.09 16.44
CA PRO A 36 -4.59 7.81 15.45
C PRO A 36 -4.12 7.46 14.03
N GLY A 37 -5.06 7.41 13.08
CA GLY A 37 -4.72 7.29 11.67
C GLY A 37 -4.04 8.56 11.16
N ALA A 38 -2.94 8.41 10.44
CA ALA A 38 -2.21 9.47 9.76
C ALA A 38 -2.14 9.18 8.27
N ARG A 39 -2.18 10.24 7.44
CA ARG A 39 -2.04 10.10 5.99
C ARG A 39 -0.57 9.85 5.65
N TRP A 40 -0.29 8.73 4.99
CA TRP A 40 1.05 8.30 4.58
C TRP A 40 1.29 8.39 3.07
N ASN A 41 0.21 8.48 2.28
CA ASN A 41 0.30 8.75 0.85
C ASN A 41 -0.93 9.55 0.40
N GLU A 42 -0.74 10.46 -0.55
CA GLU A 42 -1.81 11.37 -1.03
C GLU A 42 -2.52 10.85 -2.27
N PHE A 43 -1.97 9.84 -2.96
CA PHE A 43 -2.57 9.32 -4.18
C PHE A 43 -2.03 7.92 -4.51
N PHE A 44 -2.78 6.89 -4.13
CA PHE A 44 -2.44 5.50 -4.43
C PHE A 44 -3.70 4.65 -4.56
N SER A 45 -3.71 3.70 -5.48
CA SER A 45 -4.86 2.81 -5.73
C SER A 45 -6.18 3.53 -6.08
N PRO A 46 -6.18 4.50 -7.02
CA PRO A 46 -7.28 5.47 -7.12
C PRO A 46 -8.65 4.94 -7.54
N SER A 47 -8.75 4.02 -8.50
CA SER A 47 -10.07 3.62 -9.01
C SER A 47 -10.06 2.20 -9.55
N GLY A 48 -10.83 1.30 -8.93
CA GLY A 48 -10.98 -0.09 -9.39
C GLY A 48 -9.74 -0.97 -9.17
N GLU A 49 -8.63 -0.37 -8.74
CA GLU A 49 -7.40 -1.05 -8.42
C GLU A 49 -7.51 -1.85 -7.12
N PHE A 50 -6.72 -2.91 -7.02
CA PHE A 50 -6.63 -3.75 -5.83
C PHE A 50 -5.26 -3.58 -5.20
N PRO A 51 -5.14 -2.83 -4.07
CA PRO A 51 -3.84 -2.67 -3.43
C PRO A 51 -3.41 -3.98 -2.76
N TYR A 52 -2.16 -4.18 -2.34
CA TYR A 52 -1.72 -5.23 -1.42
C TYR A 52 -0.60 -4.70 -0.53
N VAL A 53 -0.21 -5.48 0.47
CA VAL A 53 0.81 -5.12 1.46
C VAL A 53 1.84 -6.24 1.56
N GLY A 54 3.11 -5.87 1.74
CA GLY A 54 4.21 -6.77 2.04
C GLY A 54 5.57 -6.10 1.86
N ASP A 55 6.62 -6.62 2.49
CA ASP A 55 8.00 -6.17 2.31
C ASP A 55 8.51 -6.54 0.90
N TYR A 56 8.42 -5.59 -0.04
CA TYR A 56 8.74 -5.82 -1.45
C TYR A 56 10.18 -5.41 -1.79
N ASP A 57 10.81 -4.54 -0.99
CA ASP A 57 12.21 -4.14 -1.17
C ASP A 57 13.21 -4.85 -0.24
N GLY A 58 12.73 -5.61 0.74
CA GLY A 58 13.51 -6.45 1.63
C GLY A 58 14.14 -5.69 2.81
N ASP A 59 13.64 -4.50 3.14
CA ASP A 59 14.20 -3.65 4.20
C ASP A 59 13.63 -3.97 5.60
N GLY A 60 12.69 -4.90 5.68
CA GLY A 60 12.04 -5.34 6.93
C GLY A 60 10.85 -4.49 7.34
N LYS A 61 10.34 -3.61 6.48
CA LYS A 61 9.07 -2.92 6.62
C LYS A 61 8.15 -3.31 5.47
N ASP A 62 6.87 -3.45 5.77
CA ASP A 62 5.90 -3.72 4.72
C ASP A 62 5.66 -2.45 3.86
N ASP A 63 5.54 -2.68 2.55
CA ASP A 63 5.27 -1.67 1.54
C ASP A 63 3.81 -1.78 1.04
N ILE A 64 3.43 -0.92 0.10
CA ILE A 64 2.15 -1.02 -0.62
C ILE A 64 2.37 -1.24 -2.11
N VAL A 65 1.57 -2.12 -2.70
CA VAL A 65 1.50 -2.35 -4.15
C VAL A 65 0.08 -2.12 -4.63
N THR A 66 -0.11 -1.73 -5.89
CA THR A 66 -1.41 -1.70 -6.55
C THR A 66 -1.32 -2.23 -7.98
N PHE A 67 -2.40 -2.86 -8.42
CA PHE A 67 -2.56 -3.42 -9.76
C PHE A 67 -3.64 -2.58 -10.46
N THR A 68 -3.30 -1.93 -11.57
CA THR A 68 -4.22 -0.98 -12.23
C THR A 68 -5.47 -1.65 -12.79
N HIS A 69 -5.38 -2.95 -13.15
CA HIS A 69 -6.47 -3.73 -13.75
C HIS A 69 -7.12 -3.08 -14.99
N ASP A 70 -6.41 -2.17 -15.65
CA ASP A 70 -6.75 -1.57 -16.94
C ASP A 70 -6.04 -2.29 -18.09
N ALA A 71 -6.06 -1.70 -19.30
CA ALA A 71 -5.47 -2.34 -20.48
C ALA A 71 -3.94 -2.45 -20.40
N GLU A 72 -3.32 -1.56 -19.64
CA GLU A 72 -1.89 -1.53 -19.36
C GLU A 72 -1.49 -2.58 -18.33
N ALA A 73 -2.36 -2.86 -17.35
CA ALA A 73 -2.14 -3.81 -16.26
C ALA A 73 -0.79 -3.59 -15.58
N ASP A 74 -0.51 -2.33 -15.26
CA ASP A 74 0.71 -1.90 -14.61
C ASP A 74 0.68 -2.21 -13.11
N VAL A 75 1.85 -2.48 -12.53
CA VAL A 75 2.05 -2.72 -11.11
C VAL A 75 2.90 -1.62 -10.52
N TYR A 76 2.32 -0.87 -9.59
CA TYR A 76 2.98 0.24 -8.89
C TYR A 76 3.26 -0.14 -7.44
N VAL A 77 4.46 0.14 -6.97
CA VAL A 77 4.87 -0.07 -5.58
C VAL A 77 5.34 1.26 -4.99
N ALA A 78 4.90 1.56 -3.78
CA ALA A 78 5.42 2.63 -2.93
C ALA A 78 5.97 2.02 -1.64
N THR A 79 7.23 2.32 -1.33
CA THR A 79 7.94 1.70 -0.21
C THR A 79 7.77 2.47 1.09
N SER A 80 7.73 1.79 2.23
CA SER A 80 7.58 2.44 3.53
C SER A 80 8.89 3.12 3.97
N ASN A 81 8.81 4.39 4.37
CA ASN A 81 9.94 5.06 5.02
C ASN A 81 10.12 4.66 6.50
N GLY A 82 9.16 3.93 7.08
CA GLY A 82 9.17 3.47 8.46
C GLY A 82 8.69 4.48 9.51
N THR A 83 8.29 5.68 9.10
CA THR A 83 7.91 6.76 10.03
C THR A 83 6.53 7.31 9.78
N ASP A 84 6.27 7.76 8.54
CA ASP A 84 5.13 8.62 8.23
C ASP A 84 4.75 8.63 6.75
N GLY A 85 5.30 7.75 5.92
CA GLY A 85 5.00 7.79 4.50
C GLY A 85 5.34 6.54 3.71
N PHE A 86 4.52 6.30 2.68
CA PHE A 86 4.87 5.46 1.54
C PHE A 86 5.48 6.35 0.45
N ILE A 87 6.75 6.14 0.17
CA ILE A 87 7.57 6.95 -0.73
C ILE A 87 7.91 6.19 -2.01
N ASN A 88 8.52 6.87 -2.99
CA ASN A 88 9.01 6.25 -4.22
C ASN A 88 7.97 5.46 -5.03
N GLY A 89 6.69 5.86 -4.96
CA GLY A 89 5.61 5.28 -5.77
C GLY A 89 5.97 5.28 -7.26
N ARG A 90 6.26 4.10 -7.82
CA ARG A 90 6.68 3.96 -9.21
C ARG A 90 6.27 2.62 -9.78
N LYS A 91 6.22 2.55 -11.12
CA LYS A 91 5.99 1.29 -11.82
C LYS A 91 7.16 0.34 -11.59
N TRP A 92 6.87 -0.86 -11.10
CA TRP A 92 7.84 -1.94 -10.91
C TRP A 92 7.69 -3.04 -11.95
N HIS A 93 6.48 -3.22 -12.48
CA HIS A 93 6.20 -4.20 -13.53
C HIS A 93 5.08 -3.68 -14.44
N ASP A 94 5.09 -4.12 -15.70
CA ASP A 94 4.05 -3.88 -16.70
C ASP A 94 3.34 -5.18 -17.07
N PHE A 95 2.06 -5.10 -17.44
CA PHE A 95 1.29 -6.24 -17.95
C PHE A 95 1.20 -7.46 -17.01
N PHE A 96 0.79 -7.24 -15.76
CA PHE A 96 0.55 -8.29 -14.77
C PHE A 96 -0.75 -8.05 -14.00
N GLY A 97 -1.59 -9.09 -13.81
CA GLY A 97 -2.93 -8.92 -13.22
C GLY A 97 -3.89 -8.25 -14.22
N THR A 98 -3.98 -8.85 -15.41
CA THR A 98 -4.76 -8.33 -16.54
C THR A 98 -6.27 -8.24 -16.23
N PRO A 99 -7.06 -7.47 -17.02
CA PRO A 99 -8.49 -7.34 -16.79
C PRO A 99 -9.20 -8.70 -16.72
N GLY A 100 -9.88 -8.96 -15.60
CA GLY A 100 -10.58 -10.21 -15.34
C GLY A 100 -9.79 -11.27 -14.58
N GLU A 101 -8.48 -11.08 -14.39
CA GLU A 101 -7.72 -11.86 -13.42
C GLU A 101 -8.05 -11.38 -12.00
N THR A 102 -8.32 -12.34 -11.11
CA THR A 102 -8.48 -12.03 -9.68
C THR A 102 -7.15 -12.26 -9.00
N THR A 103 -6.54 -11.18 -8.51
CA THR A 103 -5.51 -11.27 -7.49
C THR A 103 -6.21 -11.69 -6.19
N LEU A 104 -5.72 -12.77 -5.54
CA LEU A 104 -6.25 -13.26 -4.27
C LEU A 104 -5.46 -12.63 -3.12
#